data_AF-A0A9Q0RD64-F1
#
_entry.id   AF-A0A9Q0RD64-F1
#
_cell.length_a   1.000
_cell.length_b   1.000
_cell.length_c   1.000
_cell.angle_alpha   90.00
_cell.angle_beta   90.00
_cell.angle_gamma   90.00
#
_symmetry.space_group_name_H-M   'P 1'
#
loop_
_entity.id
_entity.type
_entity.pdbx_description
1 polymer ?
#
loop_
_entity_poly.entity_id
_entity_poly.type
_entity_poly.pdbx_seq_one_letter_code
_entity_poly.pdbx_strand_id
1 'polypeptide(L)'
;MMKNVSKIFSGTSNHVFLLNSNQELFGCGYNDRSKLGLGESRREEFEITKLTKIQNIPKGKIIDIQCGYFHSIMLIENENQNQNPKRKLYSCGYFQYNGLGKIYENTYEFTEIKSSLFENDNIVDFSVGYDHTLILTSKGKLFSFGNNYHGELGTGDTNDQLIPIQIELPKLRFNENISNYHVSCGYNSSFLYYSPFLFPFSNLEEDLIKLFRRKEFYDISFKTENGEIIKAHKLILKYRLNQNQNEIEKLKEIISKKSIKESNQIFEMIYSNRIINPKLYSEIKEIINLNEKNLFK
;
A
#
# COMPACT_ATOMS: atom_id res chain seq x y z
N MET A 1 -0.26 27.15 6.99
CA MET A 1 -0.37 25.71 7.32
C MET A 1 -0.98 25.00 6.11
N MET A 2 -0.31 23.97 5.61
CA MET A 2 -0.85 23.10 4.56
C MET A 2 -2.07 22.38 5.13
N LYS A 3 -3.25 22.60 4.54
CA LYS A 3 -4.49 21.89 4.92
C LYS A 3 -4.68 20.72 3.95
N ASN A 4 -5.33 19.65 4.41
CA ASN A 4 -5.77 18.51 3.60
C ASN A 4 -4.63 17.65 3.02
N VAL A 5 -3.64 17.29 3.84
CA VAL A 5 -2.67 16.23 3.49
C VAL A 5 -3.45 14.92 3.26
N SER A 6 -3.32 14.34 2.07
CA SER A 6 -3.97 13.10 1.67
C SER A 6 -3.05 11.90 1.81
N LYS A 7 -1.76 12.06 1.53
CA LYS A 7 -0.73 11.03 1.66
C LYS A 7 0.62 11.61 2.09
N ILE A 8 1.41 10.79 2.78
CA ILE A 8 2.80 11.06 3.15
C ILE A 8 3.64 9.92 2.58
N PHE A 9 4.75 10.26 1.95
CA PHE A 9 5.67 9.28 1.36
C PHE A 9 7.05 9.47 1.96
N SER A 10 7.61 8.39 2.48
CA SER A 10 8.95 8.33 3.06
C SER A 10 9.49 6.92 2.84
N GLY A 11 10.81 6.77 2.85
CA GLY A 11 11.46 5.49 2.59
C GLY A 11 12.78 5.35 3.33
N THR A 12 13.79 4.81 2.66
CA THR A 12 15.10 4.46 3.26
C THR A 12 16.01 5.67 3.52
N SER A 13 15.53 6.88 3.23
CA SER A 13 16.31 8.10 3.19
C SER A 13 15.78 9.20 4.11
N ASN A 14 16.56 10.27 4.22
CA ASN A 14 16.25 11.43 5.05
C ASN A 14 15.38 12.47 4.33
N HIS A 15 14.46 12.05 3.45
CA HIS A 15 13.55 12.96 2.73
C HIS A 15 12.13 12.44 2.68
N VAL A 16 11.18 13.36 2.68
CA VAL A 16 9.74 13.07 2.76
C VAL A 16 8.98 13.88 1.74
N PHE A 17 7.92 13.29 1.19
CA PHE A 17 6.95 13.99 0.38
C PHE A 17 5.57 14.01 1.05
N LEU A 18 4.85 15.11 0.84
CA LEU A 18 3.47 15.29 1.24
C LEU A 18 2.63 15.61 0.01
N LEU A 19 1.56 14.84 -0.18
CA LEU A 19 0.57 15.06 -1.21
C LEU A 19 -0.70 15.59 -0.55
N ASN A 20 -1.28 16.64 -1.10
CA ASN A 20 -2.57 17.14 -0.64
C ASN A 20 -3.75 16.58 -1.47
N SER A 21 -4.98 16.89 -1.06
CA SER A 21 -6.20 16.50 -1.78
C SER A 21 -6.27 17.05 -3.21
N ASN A 22 -5.53 18.12 -3.51
CA ASN A 22 -5.52 18.80 -4.80
C ASN A 22 -4.43 18.27 -5.74
N GLN A 23 -3.78 17.15 -5.41
CA GLN A 23 -2.66 16.57 -6.17
C GLN A 23 -1.41 17.46 -6.23
N GLU A 24 -1.27 18.41 -5.30
CA GLU A 24 -0.05 19.19 -5.17
C GLU A 24 0.95 18.47 -4.27
N LEU A 25 2.19 18.34 -4.75
CA LEU A 25 3.26 17.65 -4.07
C LEU A 25 4.23 18.64 -3.41
N PHE A 26 4.58 18.36 -2.17
CA PHE A 26 5.56 19.11 -1.39
C PHE A 26 6.64 18.16 -0.89
N GLY A 27 7.88 18.62 -0.85
CA GLY A 27 9.02 17.85 -0.34
C GLY A 27 9.84 18.64 0.68
N CYS A 28 10.46 17.92 1.62
CA CYS A 28 11.50 18.46 2.49
C CYS A 28 12.47 17.35 2.93
N GLY A 29 13.60 17.75 3.52
CA GLY A 29 14.67 16.87 3.99
C GLY A 29 15.92 16.96 3.12
N TYR A 30 16.72 15.90 3.14
CA TYR A 30 17.98 15.81 2.41
C TYR A 30 17.72 15.73 0.90
N ASN A 31 18.37 16.59 0.13
CA ASN A 31 18.18 16.74 -1.31
C ASN A 31 19.51 16.56 -2.08
N ASP A 32 20.47 15.85 -1.48
CA ASP A 32 21.66 15.46 -2.24
C ASP A 32 21.26 14.71 -3.51
N ARG A 33 22.01 15.02 -4.57
CA ARG A 33 21.77 14.57 -5.93
C ARG A 33 20.37 14.87 -6.48
N SER A 34 19.66 15.86 -5.92
CA SER A 34 18.35 16.34 -6.38
C SER A 34 17.20 15.34 -6.26
N LYS A 35 17.26 14.45 -5.24
CA LYS A 35 16.25 13.41 -4.99
C LYS A 35 14.87 13.91 -4.56
N LEU A 36 14.69 15.21 -4.34
CA LEU A 36 13.36 15.83 -4.21
C LEU A 36 12.77 16.30 -5.55
N GLY A 37 13.55 16.33 -6.63
CA GLY A 37 13.06 16.72 -7.95
C GLY A 37 12.63 18.19 -8.05
N LEU A 38 13.31 19.09 -7.35
CA LEU A 38 12.94 20.52 -7.23
C LEU A 38 13.34 21.40 -8.43
N GLY A 39 13.96 20.81 -9.46
CA GLY A 39 14.45 21.52 -10.63
C GLY A 39 15.93 21.90 -10.54
N GLU A 40 16.50 22.20 -11.70
CA GLU A 40 17.94 22.49 -11.86
C GLU A 40 18.37 23.72 -11.04
N SER A 41 17.48 24.70 -10.89
CA SER A 41 17.73 25.93 -10.12
C SER A 41 17.99 25.69 -8.63
N ARG A 42 17.64 24.52 -8.10
CA ARG A 42 17.82 24.15 -6.69
C ARG A 42 18.75 22.96 -6.48
N ARG A 43 19.58 22.64 -7.49
CA ARG A 43 20.49 21.48 -7.43
C ARG A 43 21.56 21.57 -6.34
N GLU A 44 21.91 22.79 -5.91
CA GLU A 44 22.92 23.05 -4.88
C GLU A 44 22.30 23.16 -3.47
N GLU A 45 20.97 23.12 -3.36
CA GLU A 45 20.27 23.08 -2.07
C GLU A 45 20.24 21.63 -1.56
N PHE A 46 21.27 21.21 -0.84
CA PHE A 46 21.40 19.85 -0.28
C PHE A 46 20.43 19.56 0.86
N GLU A 47 19.86 20.58 1.50
CA GLU A 47 18.91 20.42 2.60
C GLU A 47 17.73 21.37 2.42
N ILE A 48 16.54 20.80 2.37
CA ILE A 48 15.29 21.54 2.23
C ILE A 48 14.57 21.48 3.57
N THR A 49 14.77 22.49 4.40
CA THR A 49 14.25 22.52 5.79
C THR A 49 12.78 22.94 5.87
N LYS A 50 12.23 23.52 4.80
CA LYS A 50 10.83 23.94 4.70
C LYS A 50 10.12 23.12 3.63
N LEU A 51 8.87 22.74 3.90
CA LEU A 51 8.00 22.11 2.89
C LEU A 51 7.93 22.99 1.65
N THR A 52 8.53 22.49 0.57
CA THR A 52 8.68 23.22 -0.68
C THR A 52 7.84 22.53 -1.74
N LYS A 53 7.01 23.30 -2.43
CA LYS A 53 6.19 22.78 -3.52
C LYS A 53 7.08 22.34 -4.67
N ILE A 54 6.93 21.09 -5.08
CA ILE A 54 7.65 20.54 -6.24
C ILE A 54 6.90 20.98 -7.49
N GLN A 55 7.64 21.59 -8.42
CA GLN A 55 7.11 22.09 -9.67
C GLN A 55 7.29 21.05 -10.78
N ASN A 56 6.71 21.29 -11.95
CA ASN A 56 6.89 20.46 -13.15
C ASN A 56 6.53 18.97 -12.96
N ILE A 57 5.59 18.69 -12.06
CA ILE A 57 5.04 17.34 -11.90
C ILE A 57 4.38 16.89 -13.22
N PRO A 58 4.68 15.67 -13.71
CA PRO A 58 4.06 15.16 -14.93
C PRO A 58 2.54 15.12 -14.83
N LYS A 59 1.85 15.32 -15.96
CA LYS A 59 0.39 15.33 -16.00
C LYS A 59 -0.18 13.96 -15.62
N GLY A 60 -1.13 13.95 -14.69
CA GLY A 60 -1.85 12.76 -14.26
C GLY A 60 -2.09 12.79 -12.75
N LYS A 61 -2.64 11.70 -12.22
CA LYS A 61 -2.88 11.53 -10.79
C LYS A 61 -1.69 10.82 -10.15
N ILE A 62 -1.11 11.43 -9.11
CA ILE A 62 -0.07 10.80 -8.29
C ILE A 62 -0.72 9.69 -7.47
N ILE A 63 -0.33 8.45 -7.75
CA ILE A 63 -0.82 7.27 -7.04
C ILE A 63 0.05 6.99 -5.83
N ASP A 64 1.36 6.96 -6.03
CA ASP A 64 2.32 6.57 -5.01
C ASP A 64 3.72 7.16 -5.29
N ILE A 65 4.53 7.28 -4.24
CA ILE A 65 5.94 7.69 -4.32
C ILE A 65 6.74 6.83 -3.35
N GLN A 66 7.87 6.31 -3.80
CA GLN A 66 8.83 5.65 -2.94
C GLN A 66 10.19 6.34 -3.00
N CYS A 67 10.81 6.44 -1.82
CA CYS A 67 12.05 7.16 -1.59
C CYS A 67 13.18 6.17 -1.31
N GLY A 68 14.15 6.11 -2.22
CA GLY A 68 15.44 5.46 -2.00
C GLY A 68 16.46 6.42 -1.39
N TYR A 69 17.67 5.93 -1.14
CA TYR A 69 18.72 6.75 -0.54
C TYR A 69 19.18 7.88 -1.48
N PHE A 70 19.35 7.55 -2.76
CA PHE A 70 19.86 8.47 -3.78
C PHE A 70 18.78 9.04 -4.71
N HIS A 71 17.58 8.47 -4.69
CA HIS A 71 16.54 8.79 -5.66
C HIS A 71 15.12 8.62 -5.15
N SER A 72 14.17 9.15 -5.89
CA SER A 72 12.75 8.96 -5.65
C SER A 72 12.07 8.51 -6.93
N ILE A 73 11.10 7.60 -6.81
CA ILE A 73 10.24 7.18 -7.93
C ILE A 73 8.79 7.48 -7.60
N MET A 74 8.10 8.08 -8.55
CA MET A 74 6.70 8.44 -8.52
C MET A 74 5.91 7.61 -9.54
N LEU A 75 4.78 7.07 -9.11
CA LEU A 75 3.80 6.41 -9.97
C LEU A 75 2.67 7.39 -10.29
N ILE A 76 2.48 7.66 -11.58
CA ILE A 76 1.42 8.53 -12.07
C ILE A 76 0.46 7.71 -12.92
N GLU A 77 -0.83 7.88 -12.66
CA GLU A 77 -1.92 7.35 -13.46
C GLU A 77 -2.44 8.44 -14.42
N ASN A 78 -2.31 8.18 -15.72
CA ASN A 78 -2.82 9.08 -16.74
C ASN A 78 -4.24 8.66 -17.12
N GLU A 79 -5.18 9.60 -17.04
CA GLU A 79 -6.54 9.39 -17.54
C GLU A 79 -6.52 9.35 -19.07
N ASN A 80 -6.84 8.18 -19.63
CA ASN A 80 -7.19 8.06 -21.03
C ASN A 80 -8.71 7.91 -21.10
N GLN A 81 -9.40 8.89 -21.69
CA GLN A 81 -10.86 8.98 -21.69
C GLN A 81 -11.57 7.79 -22.40
N ASN A 82 -10.84 6.89 -23.07
CA ASN A 82 -11.39 5.76 -23.82
C ASN A 82 -10.63 4.43 -23.62
N GLN A 83 -9.72 4.32 -22.64
CA GLN A 83 -8.96 3.09 -22.37
C GLN A 83 -8.74 2.91 -20.86
N ASN A 84 -8.32 1.71 -20.45
CA ASN A 84 -7.86 1.49 -19.08
C ASN A 84 -6.78 2.54 -18.71
N PRO A 85 -6.83 3.09 -17.49
CA PRO A 85 -5.86 4.10 -17.05
C PRO A 85 -4.45 3.53 -17.14
N LYS A 86 -3.53 4.31 -17.74
CA LYS A 86 -2.15 3.90 -17.93
C LYS A 86 -1.28 4.49 -16.83
N ARG A 87 -0.62 3.63 -16.07
CA ARG A 87 0.31 3.99 -15.00
C ARG A 87 1.73 3.94 -15.50
N LYS A 88 2.49 4.98 -15.19
CA LYS A 88 3.89 5.16 -15.58
C LYS A 88 4.72 5.60 -14.39
N LEU A 89 6.00 5.24 -14.40
CA LEU A 89 6.95 5.62 -13.36
C LEU A 89 7.78 6.82 -13.82
N TYR A 90 8.05 7.72 -12.88
CA TYR A 90 8.89 8.89 -13.05
C TYR A 90 9.92 8.94 -11.94
N SER A 91 11.15 9.33 -12.25
CA SER A 91 12.26 9.33 -11.30
C SER A 91 12.93 10.70 -11.20
N CYS A 92 13.37 11.05 -10.00
CA CYS A 92 14.28 12.16 -9.76
C CYS A 92 15.42 11.72 -8.83
N GLY A 93 16.51 12.47 -8.80
CA GLY A 93 17.68 12.17 -7.99
C GLY A 93 18.84 11.59 -8.79
N TYR A 94 19.73 10.91 -8.07
CA TYR A 94 20.77 10.13 -8.71
C TYR A 94 20.23 8.77 -9.09
N PHE A 95 20.00 8.66 -10.37
CA PHE A 95 19.87 7.39 -11.02
C PHE A 95 21.08 7.22 -11.92
N GLN A 96 21.79 6.11 -11.80
CA GLN A 96 22.72 5.71 -12.85
C GLN A 96 21.99 5.54 -14.19
N TYR A 97 20.66 5.40 -14.19
CA TYR A 97 19.81 5.40 -15.37
C TYR A 97 18.33 5.72 -15.07
N ASN A 98 17.79 6.72 -15.76
CA ASN A 98 16.37 7.12 -15.70
C ASN A 98 15.49 6.39 -16.73
N GLY A 99 15.92 5.24 -17.26
CA GLY A 99 15.25 4.56 -18.39
C GLY A 99 15.54 5.16 -19.77
N LEU A 100 16.33 6.23 -19.91
CA LEU A 100 16.48 6.97 -21.19
C LEU A 100 17.75 6.71 -22.00
N GLY A 101 18.59 5.73 -21.68
CA GLY A 101 19.80 5.47 -22.47
C GLY A 101 21.03 6.27 -22.05
N LYS A 102 20.93 7.09 -20.99
CA LYS A 102 21.98 8.03 -20.59
C LYS A 102 22.60 7.64 -19.26
N ILE A 103 23.92 7.56 -19.24
CA ILE A 103 24.73 7.15 -18.09
C ILE A 103 25.11 8.42 -17.30
N TYR A 104 24.96 8.39 -15.97
CA TYR A 104 25.50 9.38 -15.02
C TYR A 104 24.94 10.82 -15.08
N GLU A 105 23.68 11.02 -15.47
CA GLU A 105 23.04 12.34 -15.37
C GLU A 105 21.99 12.35 -14.25
N ASN A 106 22.23 13.16 -13.22
CA ASN A 106 21.21 13.45 -12.21
C ASN A 106 19.96 14.01 -12.88
N THR A 107 18.79 13.46 -12.55
CA THR A 107 17.53 14.07 -12.97
C THR A 107 17.09 15.06 -11.89
N TYR A 108 17.17 16.35 -12.22
CA TYR A 108 16.79 17.44 -11.32
C TYR A 108 15.26 17.55 -11.14
N GLU A 109 14.49 16.92 -12.04
CA GLU A 109 13.03 16.88 -12.06
C GLU A 109 12.55 15.44 -12.31
N PHE A 110 11.30 15.16 -11.94
CA PHE A 110 10.67 13.86 -12.17
C PHE A 110 10.56 13.56 -13.68
N THR A 111 11.37 12.60 -14.15
CA THR A 111 11.50 12.22 -15.56
C THR A 111 11.01 10.79 -15.77
N GLU A 112 10.28 10.53 -16.86
CA GLU A 112 9.69 9.21 -17.14
C GLU A 112 10.76 8.12 -17.25
N ILE A 113 10.58 7.01 -16.52
CA ILE A 113 11.36 5.79 -16.69
C ILE A 113 10.86 5.06 -17.93
N LYS A 114 11.56 5.26 -19.06
CA LYS A 114 11.24 4.55 -20.31
C LYS A 114 11.95 3.21 -20.38
N SER A 115 11.30 2.20 -20.93
CA SER A 115 11.92 0.93 -21.28
C SER A 115 11.04 0.21 -22.28
N SER A 116 11.64 -0.26 -23.38
CA SER A 116 10.94 -1.07 -24.37
C SER A 116 10.39 -2.38 -23.79
N LEU A 117 10.91 -2.83 -22.64
CA LEU A 117 10.49 -4.07 -21.99
C LEU A 117 9.10 -3.99 -21.34
N PHE A 118 8.70 -2.79 -20.88
CA PHE A 118 7.42 -2.58 -20.17
C PHE A 118 6.66 -1.32 -20.59
N GLU A 119 7.08 -0.61 -21.65
CA GLU A 119 6.37 0.59 -22.15
C GLU A 119 4.89 0.36 -22.48
N ASN A 120 4.53 -0.87 -22.82
CA ASN A 120 3.18 -1.31 -23.20
C ASN A 120 2.46 -2.04 -22.06
N ASP A 121 3.10 -2.18 -20.91
CA ASP A 121 2.54 -2.84 -19.74
C ASP A 121 2.11 -1.78 -18.71
N ASN A 122 1.09 -2.08 -17.91
CA ASN A 122 0.66 -1.19 -16.83
C ASN A 122 1.47 -1.52 -15.58
N ILE A 123 1.98 -0.52 -14.87
CA ILE A 123 2.68 -0.76 -13.60
C ILE A 123 1.65 -0.93 -12.48
N VAL A 124 1.70 -2.06 -11.77
CA VAL A 124 0.76 -2.38 -10.68
C VAL A 124 1.40 -2.22 -9.31
N ASP A 125 2.70 -2.46 -9.20
CA ASP A 125 3.47 -2.22 -7.99
C ASP A 125 4.94 -1.92 -8.34
N PHE A 126 5.65 -1.25 -7.46
CA PHE A 126 7.07 -0.99 -7.59
C PHE A 126 7.68 -0.86 -6.19
N SER A 127 9.00 -1.05 -6.07
CA SER A 127 9.67 -0.70 -4.83
C SER A 127 11.08 -0.20 -5.03
N VAL A 128 11.51 0.67 -4.12
CA VAL A 128 12.80 1.37 -4.19
C VAL A 128 13.61 1.12 -2.92
N GLY A 129 14.82 0.59 -3.09
CA GLY A 129 15.74 0.26 -2.01
C GLY A 129 16.78 1.34 -1.73
N TYR A 130 18.00 0.94 -1.37
CA TYR A 130 19.12 1.87 -1.21
C TYR A 130 19.49 2.53 -2.55
N ASP A 131 19.82 1.70 -3.55
CA ASP A 131 20.21 2.11 -4.90
C ASP A 131 19.72 1.11 -5.98
N HIS A 132 18.66 0.36 -5.66
CA HIS A 132 18.02 -0.59 -6.57
C HIS A 132 16.51 -0.40 -6.61
N THR A 133 15.87 -0.97 -7.63
CA THR A 133 14.44 -0.82 -7.87
C THR A 133 13.85 -2.09 -8.44
N LEU A 134 12.64 -2.42 -7.97
CA LEU A 134 11.78 -3.48 -8.51
C LEU A 134 10.54 -2.88 -9.14
N ILE A 135 10.09 -3.45 -10.25
CA ILE A 135 8.86 -3.05 -10.95
C ILE A 135 8.04 -4.29 -11.26
N LEU A 136 6.77 -4.31 -10.84
CA LEU A 136 5.81 -5.34 -11.17
C LEU A 136 4.75 -4.80 -12.14
N THR A 137 4.57 -5.50 -13.26
CA THR A 137 3.57 -5.12 -14.27
C THR A 137 2.28 -5.91 -14.14
N SER A 138 1.20 -5.39 -14.73
CA SER A 138 -0.11 -6.05 -14.81
C SER A 138 -0.09 -7.38 -15.58
N LYS A 139 0.97 -7.64 -16.35
CA LYS A 139 1.17 -8.93 -17.03
C LYS A 139 1.95 -9.94 -16.17
N GLY A 140 2.23 -9.60 -14.92
CA GLY A 140 2.98 -10.44 -13.99
C GLY A 140 4.47 -10.53 -14.30
N LYS A 141 5.02 -9.56 -15.04
CA LYS A 141 6.47 -9.47 -15.26
C LYS A 141 7.10 -8.66 -14.14
N LEU A 142 8.15 -9.22 -13.55
CA LEU A 142 9.02 -8.52 -12.60
C LEU A 142 10.24 -7.99 -13.35
N PHE A 143 10.56 -6.72 -13.11
CA PHE A 143 11.80 -6.11 -13.57
C PHE A 143 12.62 -5.62 -12.37
N SER A 144 13.94 -5.70 -12.48
CA SER A 144 14.87 -5.18 -11.49
C SER A 144 16.01 -4.42 -12.16
N PHE A 145 16.57 -3.41 -11.47
CA PHE A 145 17.75 -2.65 -11.90
C PHE A 145 18.34 -1.84 -10.74
N GLY A 146 19.57 -1.36 -10.92
CA GLY A 146 20.37 -0.61 -9.96
C GLY A 146 21.54 -1.41 -9.41
N ASN A 147 21.93 -1.11 -8.17
CA ASN A 147 22.99 -1.82 -7.46
C ASN A 147 22.62 -3.29 -7.18
N ASN A 148 23.60 -4.17 -7.32
CA ASN A 148 23.45 -5.61 -7.12
C ASN A 148 24.61 -6.21 -6.32
N TYR A 149 25.31 -5.41 -5.53
CA TYR A 149 26.54 -5.85 -4.85
C TYR A 149 26.28 -7.01 -3.89
N HIS A 150 25.07 -7.13 -3.36
CA HIS A 150 24.63 -8.23 -2.50
C HIS A 150 23.64 -9.19 -3.16
N GLY A 151 23.42 -9.09 -4.48
CA GLY A 151 22.45 -9.91 -5.21
C GLY A 151 21.01 -9.41 -5.10
N GLU A 152 20.81 -8.13 -4.78
CA GLU A 152 19.50 -7.49 -4.58
C GLU A 152 18.57 -7.61 -5.79
N LEU A 153 19.11 -7.77 -6.99
CA LEU A 153 18.34 -7.83 -8.22
C LEU A 153 17.79 -9.23 -8.53
N GLY A 154 18.31 -10.27 -7.86
CA GLY A 154 17.89 -11.65 -8.06
C GLY A 154 18.28 -12.24 -9.42
N THR A 155 19.37 -11.77 -10.03
CA THR A 155 19.90 -12.22 -11.33
C THR A 155 20.67 -13.54 -11.28
N GLY A 156 20.99 -14.03 -10.07
CA GLY A 156 21.91 -15.14 -9.88
C GLY A 156 23.39 -14.73 -9.91
N ASP A 157 23.68 -13.43 -10.01
CA ASP A 157 25.01 -12.85 -9.89
C ASP A 157 24.98 -11.57 -9.02
N THR A 158 26.12 -10.89 -8.92
CA THR A 158 26.27 -9.61 -8.19
C THR A 158 26.65 -8.46 -9.14
N ASN A 159 26.27 -8.56 -10.41
CA ASN A 159 26.55 -7.52 -11.40
C ASN A 159 25.45 -6.47 -11.37
N ASP A 160 25.83 -5.21 -11.20
CA ASP A 160 24.90 -4.07 -11.28
C ASP A 160 24.19 -4.08 -12.63
N GLN A 161 22.91 -3.71 -12.62
CA GLN A 161 22.11 -3.63 -13.85
C GLN A 161 21.70 -2.18 -14.07
N LEU A 162 22.33 -1.55 -15.06
CA LEU A 162 22.05 -0.15 -15.35
C LEU A 162 20.67 0.06 -15.96
N ILE A 163 20.13 -0.94 -16.65
CA ILE A 163 18.81 -0.86 -17.27
C ILE A 163 17.89 -1.93 -16.67
N PRO A 164 16.56 -1.71 -16.69
CA PRO A 164 15.63 -2.75 -16.27
C PRO A 164 15.89 -4.05 -17.00
N ILE A 165 16.07 -5.11 -16.24
CA ILE A 165 16.12 -6.48 -16.75
C ILE A 165 14.91 -7.23 -16.24
N GLN A 166 14.41 -8.17 -17.03
CA GLN A 166 13.30 -9.02 -16.59
C GLN A 166 13.85 -10.14 -15.71
N ILE A 167 13.24 -10.32 -14.54
CA ILE A 167 13.53 -11.45 -13.66
C ILE A 167 12.53 -12.57 -13.95
N GLU A 168 13.06 -13.74 -14.27
CA GLU A 168 12.23 -14.94 -14.43
C GLU A 168 11.73 -15.39 -13.06
N LEU A 169 10.42 -15.31 -12.88
CA LEU A 169 9.79 -15.81 -11.66
C LEU A 169 9.62 -17.32 -11.77
N PRO A 170 10.04 -18.10 -10.76
CA PRO A 170 9.73 -19.54 -10.73
C PRO A 170 8.23 -19.68 -10.83
N LYS A 171 7.72 -20.53 -11.73
CA LYS A 171 6.29 -20.67 -12.09
C LYS A 171 5.39 -20.38 -10.90
N LEU A 172 5.01 -19.11 -10.74
CA LEU A 172 4.07 -18.72 -9.71
C LEU A 172 2.75 -19.39 -10.09
N ARG A 173 1.87 -19.63 -9.11
CA ARG A 173 0.52 -20.06 -9.42
C ARG A 173 -0.21 -18.87 -10.08
N PHE A 174 0.08 -18.61 -11.35
CA PHE A 174 -0.43 -17.50 -12.15
C PHE A 174 -1.93 -17.62 -12.49
N ASN A 175 -2.65 -18.54 -11.84
CA ASN A 175 -4.11 -18.52 -11.80
C ASN A 175 -4.66 -17.50 -10.78
N GLU A 176 -3.79 -16.79 -10.06
CA GLU A 176 -4.16 -15.83 -9.03
C GLU A 176 -3.96 -14.38 -9.50
N ASN A 177 -4.83 -13.48 -9.03
CA ASN A 177 -4.88 -12.09 -9.48
C ASN A 177 -3.57 -11.35 -9.20
N ILE A 178 -2.95 -10.76 -10.23
CA ILE A 178 -1.65 -10.09 -10.11
C ILE A 178 -1.65 -8.94 -9.08
N SER A 179 -2.82 -8.34 -8.82
CA SER A 179 -2.99 -7.32 -7.79
C SER A 179 -2.66 -7.79 -6.37
N ASN A 180 -2.54 -9.10 -6.15
CA ASN A 180 -2.20 -9.69 -4.86
C ASN A 180 -0.68 -9.90 -4.68
N TYR A 181 0.12 -9.62 -5.71
CA TYR A 181 1.57 -9.72 -5.63
C TYR A 181 2.18 -8.35 -5.37
N HIS A 182 3.21 -8.33 -4.54
CA HIS A 182 3.85 -7.13 -4.07
C HIS A 182 5.36 -7.23 -4.09
N VAL A 183 6.00 -6.11 -4.37
CA VAL A 183 7.45 -5.98 -4.31
C VAL A 183 7.84 -5.08 -3.15
N SER A 184 8.93 -5.41 -2.47
CA SER A 184 9.50 -4.56 -1.42
C SER A 184 11.02 -4.61 -1.48
N CYS A 185 11.64 -3.44 -1.42
CA CYS A 185 13.07 -3.27 -1.34
C CYS A 185 13.47 -2.75 0.04
N GLY A 186 14.52 -3.35 0.60
CA GLY A 186 15.21 -2.87 1.78
C GLY A 186 16.50 -2.14 1.41
N TYR A 187 17.44 -2.09 2.37
CA TYR A 187 18.77 -1.53 2.14
C TYR A 187 19.55 -2.40 1.13
N ASN A 188 19.74 -3.69 1.43
CA ASN A 188 20.48 -4.65 0.60
C ASN A 188 19.65 -5.91 0.32
N SER A 189 18.33 -5.77 0.23
CA SER A 189 17.43 -6.90 0.07
C SER A 189 16.20 -6.56 -0.76
N SER A 190 15.62 -7.60 -1.33
CA SER A 190 14.47 -7.54 -2.23
C SER A 190 13.52 -8.68 -1.91
N PHE A 191 12.23 -8.40 -1.88
CA PHE A 191 11.18 -9.37 -1.64
C PHE A 191 10.11 -9.25 -2.72
N LEU A 192 9.67 -10.39 -3.23
CA LEU A 192 8.39 -10.56 -3.90
C LEU A 192 7.51 -11.38 -2.96
N TYR A 193 6.37 -10.86 -2.56
CA TYR A 193 5.45 -11.56 -1.67
C TYR A 193 4.03 -11.55 -2.21
N TYR A 194 3.28 -12.57 -1.83
CA TYR A 194 1.86 -12.69 -2.16
C TYR A 194 1.03 -12.30 -0.95
N SER A 195 0.22 -11.26 -1.11
CA SER A 195 -0.81 -10.85 -0.16
C SER A 195 -2.14 -10.75 -0.90
N PRO A 196 -3.02 -11.76 -0.82
CA PRO A 196 -4.39 -11.66 -1.34
C PRO A 196 -5.25 -10.67 -0.56
N PHE A 197 -4.68 -10.08 0.49
CA PHE A 197 -5.28 -9.13 1.39
C PHE A 197 -4.52 -7.81 1.29
N LEU A 198 -4.71 -7.07 0.20
CA LEU A 198 -4.61 -5.62 0.28
C LEU A 198 -5.92 -5.14 0.91
N PHE A 199 -5.82 -4.57 2.09
CA PHE A 199 -6.89 -3.75 2.66
C PHE A 199 -6.95 -2.46 1.83
N PRO A 200 -7.96 -2.23 0.96
CA PRO A 200 -8.12 -0.94 0.33
C PRO A 200 -8.62 0.07 1.36
N PHE A 201 -7.83 0.46 2.37
CA PHE A 201 -8.27 1.26 3.53
C PHE A 201 -9.76 1.01 3.87
N SER A 202 -10.14 -0.26 4.02
CA SER A 202 -11.51 -0.58 4.37
C SER A 202 -11.73 -0.05 5.79
N ASN A 203 -12.89 0.56 6.00
CA ASN A 203 -13.30 0.91 7.35
C ASN A 203 -13.45 -0.39 8.18
N LEU A 204 -13.44 -0.25 9.51
CA LEU A 204 -13.53 -1.35 10.47
C LEU A 204 -14.66 -2.34 10.15
N GLU A 205 -15.75 -1.82 9.62
CA GLU A 205 -16.96 -2.54 9.22
C GLU A 205 -16.70 -3.54 8.08
N GLU A 206 -16.08 -3.10 6.99
CA GLU A 206 -15.76 -3.99 5.87
C GLU A 206 -14.71 -5.06 6.23
N ASP A 207 -13.74 -4.70 7.06
CA ASP A 207 -12.68 -5.62 7.50
C ASP A 207 -13.24 -6.74 8.38
N LEU A 208 -14.10 -6.38 9.32
CA LEU A 208 -14.75 -7.35 10.19
C LEU A 208 -15.67 -8.28 9.38
N ILE A 209 -16.47 -7.77 8.43
CA ILE A 209 -17.33 -8.58 7.57
C ILE A 209 -16.52 -9.60 6.75
N LYS A 210 -15.38 -9.20 6.19
CA LYS A 210 -14.51 -10.08 5.38
C LYS A 210 -13.79 -11.15 6.21
N LEU A 211 -13.51 -10.86 7.48
CA LEU A 211 -12.83 -11.76 8.42
C LEU A 211 -13.77 -12.75 9.10
N PHE A 212 -15.03 -12.38 9.32
CA PHE A 212 -16.01 -13.29 9.88
C PHE A 212 -16.36 -14.40 8.87
N ARG A 213 -16.46 -15.64 9.36
CA ARG A 213 -16.95 -16.84 8.64
C ARG A 213 -16.00 -17.50 7.60
N ARG A 214 -14.73 -17.09 7.47
CA ARG A 214 -13.75 -17.84 6.65
C ARG A 214 -13.17 -19.05 7.37
N LYS A 215 -13.36 -20.25 6.80
CA LYS A 215 -13.04 -21.52 7.47
C LYS A 215 -11.56 -21.76 7.76
N GLU A 216 -10.66 -21.14 7.01
CA GLU A 216 -9.23 -21.41 7.15
C GLU A 216 -8.57 -20.68 8.33
N PHE A 217 -9.21 -19.64 8.91
CA PHE A 217 -8.51 -18.67 9.75
C PHE A 217 -9.20 -18.29 11.08
N TYR A 218 -10.35 -18.89 11.41
CA TYR A 218 -11.00 -18.62 12.70
C TYR A 218 -10.42 -19.48 13.83
N ASP A 219 -10.30 -18.91 15.02
CA ASP A 219 -9.91 -19.61 16.26
C ASP A 219 -10.90 -19.35 17.41
N ILE A 220 -11.92 -18.50 17.19
CA ILE A 220 -13.03 -18.26 18.11
C ILE A 220 -14.37 -18.27 17.38
N SER A 221 -15.43 -18.71 18.06
CA SER A 221 -16.79 -18.70 17.54
C SER A 221 -17.79 -18.13 18.56
N PHE A 222 -18.68 -17.27 18.09
CA PHE A 222 -19.79 -16.68 18.82
C PHE A 222 -21.09 -17.30 18.31
N LYS A 223 -22.00 -17.65 19.21
CA LYS A 223 -23.35 -18.07 18.84
C LYS A 223 -24.29 -16.90 19.04
N THR A 224 -25.05 -16.54 18.01
CA THR A 224 -26.04 -15.47 18.05
C THR A 224 -27.36 -15.95 18.67
N GLU A 225 -28.28 -15.02 18.99
CA GLU A 225 -29.59 -15.34 19.61
C GLU A 225 -30.46 -16.23 18.72
N ASN A 226 -30.38 -16.02 17.41
CA ASN A 226 -31.02 -16.85 16.39
C ASN A 226 -30.26 -18.15 16.07
N GLY A 227 -29.20 -18.47 16.84
CA GLY A 227 -28.49 -19.74 16.75
C GLY A 227 -27.43 -19.84 15.65
N GLU A 228 -27.17 -18.76 14.91
CA GLU A 228 -26.08 -18.71 13.94
C GLU A 228 -24.71 -18.70 14.63
N ILE A 229 -23.71 -19.29 13.99
CA ILE A 229 -22.34 -19.32 14.50
C ILE A 229 -21.49 -18.33 13.69
N ILE A 230 -21.08 -17.24 14.33
CA ILE A 230 -20.12 -16.26 13.81
C ILE A 230 -18.72 -16.69 14.23
N LYS A 231 -17.78 -16.80 13.30
CA LYS A 231 -16.42 -17.27 13.59
C LYS A 231 -15.39 -16.20 13.26
N ALA A 232 -14.42 -15.97 14.13
CA ALA A 232 -13.51 -14.81 14.09
C ALA A 232 -12.08 -15.17 14.51
N HIS A 233 -11.19 -14.17 14.50
CA HIS A 233 -9.77 -14.29 14.85
C HIS A 233 -9.45 -13.58 16.18
N LYS A 234 -9.03 -14.32 17.20
CA LYS A 234 -8.71 -13.86 18.57
C LYS A 234 -7.61 -12.80 18.57
N LEU A 235 -6.57 -13.00 17.74
CA LEU A 235 -5.42 -12.08 17.65
C LEU A 235 -5.79 -10.70 17.05
N ILE A 236 -6.69 -10.67 16.05
CA ILE A 236 -7.15 -9.42 15.41
C ILE A 236 -8.07 -8.66 16.35
N LEU A 237 -9.00 -9.36 17.01
CA LEU A 237 -9.83 -8.79 18.06
C LEU A 237 -8.95 -8.21 19.18
N LYS A 238 -7.96 -8.97 19.67
CA LYS A 238 -7.02 -8.53 20.72
C LYS A 238 -6.19 -7.31 20.29
N TYR A 239 -5.66 -7.29 19.07
CA TYR A 239 -4.84 -6.18 18.57
C TYR A 239 -5.64 -4.89 18.41
N ARG A 240 -6.90 -4.99 17.98
CA ARG A 240 -7.76 -3.82 17.72
C ARG A 240 -8.57 -3.36 18.94
N LEU A 241 -8.75 -4.20 19.97
CA LEU A 241 -9.33 -3.86 21.28
C LEU A 241 -8.31 -3.26 22.27
N ASN A 242 -7.02 -3.30 21.94
CA ASN A 242 -5.92 -2.87 22.82
C ASN A 242 -5.84 -1.34 23.06
N GLN A 243 -6.80 -0.56 22.58
CA GLN A 243 -6.89 0.89 22.81
C GLN A 243 -7.59 1.24 24.14
N ASN A 244 -8.15 0.26 24.88
CA ASN A 244 -8.77 0.51 26.19
C ASN A 244 -8.62 -0.71 27.14
N GLN A 245 -7.76 -0.59 28.17
CA GLN A 245 -7.45 -1.70 29.12
C GLN A 245 -8.67 -2.21 29.92
N ASN A 246 -9.64 -1.36 30.23
CA ASN A 246 -10.86 -1.74 30.96
C ASN A 246 -11.80 -2.65 30.15
N GLU A 247 -11.75 -2.58 28.81
CA GLU A 247 -12.63 -3.35 27.94
C GLU A 247 -12.13 -4.78 27.73
N ILE A 248 -10.81 -4.98 27.83
CA ILE A 248 -10.16 -6.30 27.78
C ILE A 248 -10.56 -7.17 28.96
N GLU A 249 -10.65 -6.61 30.18
CA GLU A 249 -11.03 -7.37 31.37
C GLU A 249 -12.50 -7.79 31.36
N LYS A 250 -13.42 -6.95 30.85
CA LYS A 250 -14.83 -7.32 30.65
C LYS A 250 -15.01 -8.40 29.58
N LEU A 251 -14.26 -8.32 28.47
CA LEU A 251 -14.30 -9.36 27.43
C LEU A 251 -13.69 -10.67 27.91
N LYS A 252 -12.61 -10.64 28.70
CA LYS A 252 -12.05 -11.82 29.38
C LYS A 252 -13.05 -12.45 30.35
N GLU A 253 -13.77 -11.64 31.13
CA GLU A 253 -14.80 -12.11 32.07
C GLU A 253 -15.95 -12.81 31.32
N ILE A 254 -16.41 -12.23 30.21
CA ILE A 254 -17.47 -12.79 29.36
C ILE A 254 -17.01 -14.08 28.64
N ILE A 255 -15.78 -14.11 28.11
CA ILE A 255 -15.19 -15.31 27.48
C ILE A 255 -14.96 -16.44 28.51
N SER A 256 -14.71 -16.10 29.78
CA SER A 256 -14.51 -17.07 30.87
C SER A 256 -15.81 -17.73 31.36
N LYS A 257 -16.96 -17.05 31.21
CA LYS A 257 -18.28 -17.58 31.56
C LYS A 257 -18.82 -18.39 30.37
N LYS A 258 -18.62 -19.71 30.41
CA LYS A 258 -18.89 -20.69 29.33
C LYS A 258 -20.34 -20.81 28.80
N SER A 259 -21.22 -19.85 29.07
CA SER A 259 -22.56 -19.78 28.48
C SER A 259 -23.01 -18.32 28.38
N ILE A 260 -22.91 -17.72 27.20
CA ILE A 260 -23.32 -16.32 27.01
C ILE A 260 -24.77 -16.33 26.51
N LYS A 261 -25.67 -15.93 27.41
CA LYS A 261 -27.07 -15.60 27.16
C LYS A 261 -27.28 -14.08 27.10
N GLU A 262 -26.26 -13.32 26.68
CA GLU A 262 -26.26 -11.85 26.69
C GLU A 262 -25.55 -11.26 25.46
N SER A 263 -26.11 -11.54 24.29
CA SER A 263 -25.63 -11.09 22.97
C SER A 263 -26.04 -9.66 22.64
N ASN A 264 -27.22 -9.21 23.08
CA ASN A 264 -27.65 -7.82 22.93
C ASN A 264 -26.77 -6.83 23.71
N GLN A 265 -26.19 -7.21 24.85
CA GLN A 265 -25.31 -6.31 25.62
C GLN A 265 -23.98 -6.03 24.90
N ILE A 266 -23.41 -7.01 24.19
CA ILE A 266 -22.16 -6.82 23.44
C ILE A 266 -22.40 -5.91 22.23
N PHE A 267 -23.49 -6.11 21.49
CA PHE A 267 -23.84 -5.27 20.34
C PHE A 267 -24.24 -3.85 20.73
N GLU A 268 -25.02 -3.68 21.79
CA GLU A 268 -25.36 -2.36 22.33
C GLU A 268 -24.12 -1.65 22.91
N MET A 269 -23.14 -2.38 23.45
CA MET A 269 -21.87 -1.81 23.91
C MET A 269 -20.97 -1.38 22.73
N ILE A 270 -21.00 -2.09 21.60
CA ILE A 270 -20.30 -1.68 20.37
C ILE A 270 -20.96 -0.44 19.75
N TYR A 271 -22.29 -0.35 19.81
CA TYR A 271 -23.06 0.80 19.31
C TYR A 271 -22.94 2.05 20.19
N SER A 272 -23.12 1.91 21.51
CA SER A 272 -23.05 3.02 22.48
C SER A 272 -21.65 3.66 22.59
N ASN A 273 -20.60 2.91 22.26
CA ASN A 273 -19.23 3.43 22.20
C ASN A 273 -18.82 3.98 20.81
N ARG A 274 -19.78 4.19 19.89
CA ARG A 274 -19.57 4.73 18.53
C ARG A 274 -18.57 3.94 17.67
N ILE A 275 -18.42 2.64 17.93
CA ILE A 275 -17.54 1.75 17.14
C ILE A 275 -18.20 1.43 15.79
N ILE A 276 -19.53 1.44 15.74
CA ILE A 276 -20.36 1.24 14.55
C ILE A 276 -21.29 2.45 14.39
N ASN A 277 -21.45 2.97 13.16
CA ASN A 277 -22.35 4.10 12.91
C ASN A 277 -23.85 3.66 12.91
N PRO A 278 -24.81 4.58 13.09
CA PRO A 278 -26.25 4.27 13.09
C PRO A 278 -26.78 3.58 11.83
N LYS A 279 -26.16 3.85 10.68
CA LYS A 279 -26.54 3.27 9.39
C LYS A 279 -26.15 1.79 9.31
N LEU A 280 -24.96 1.42 9.77
CA LEU A 280 -24.50 0.03 9.85
C LEU A 280 -25.28 -0.76 10.92
N TYR A 281 -25.63 -0.12 12.05
CA TYR A 281 -26.53 -0.76 13.02
C TYR A 281 -27.90 -1.07 12.39
N SER A 282 -28.48 -0.14 11.61
CA SER A 282 -29.73 -0.40 10.89
C SER A 282 -29.60 -1.44 9.78
N GLU A 283 -28.50 -1.45 9.01
CA GLU A 283 -28.27 -2.41 7.92
C GLU A 283 -28.01 -3.83 8.46
N ILE A 284 -27.26 -3.99 9.56
CA ILE A 284 -27.09 -5.29 10.23
C ILE A 284 -28.41 -5.75 10.84
N LYS A 285 -29.19 -4.84 11.44
CA LYS A 285 -30.53 -5.16 11.97
C LYS A 285 -31.51 -5.53 10.85
N GLU A 286 -31.41 -4.91 9.68
CA GLU A 286 -32.14 -5.29 8.47
C GLU A 286 -31.67 -6.63 7.90
N ILE A 287 -30.38 -6.93 7.85
CA ILE A 287 -29.86 -8.24 7.40
C ILE A 287 -30.31 -9.36 8.33
N ILE A 288 -30.34 -9.09 9.65
CA ILE A 288 -30.86 -10.00 10.66
C ILE A 288 -32.39 -10.19 10.48
N ASN A 289 -33.15 -9.13 10.20
CA ASN A 289 -34.60 -9.17 9.98
C ASN A 289 -35.01 -9.69 8.59
N LEU A 290 -34.18 -9.51 7.55
CA LEU A 290 -34.43 -9.96 6.18
C LEU A 290 -34.40 -11.50 6.09
N ASN A 291 -33.66 -12.14 7.00
CA ASN A 291 -33.66 -13.60 7.14
C ASN A 291 -34.93 -14.14 7.83
N GLU A 292 -35.79 -13.30 8.43
CA GLU A 292 -37.10 -13.73 8.94
C GLU A 292 -38.16 -13.83 7.83
N LYS A 293 -38.04 -13.06 6.73
CA LYS A 293 -39.07 -13.00 5.68
C LYS A 293 -38.99 -14.08 4.59
N ASN A 294 -37.93 -14.89 4.56
CA ASN A 294 -37.79 -16.01 3.62
C ASN A 294 -38.21 -17.38 4.21
N LEU A 295 -39.02 -17.38 5.29
CA LEU A 295 -39.55 -18.60 5.90
C LEU A 295 -41.01 -18.94 5.55
N PHE A 296 -41.61 -18.25 4.58
CA PHE A 296 -42.82 -18.72 3.91
C PHE A 296 -42.75 -18.51 2.39
N LYS A 297 -42.00 -19.39 1.72
CA LYS A 297 -42.33 -19.96 0.40
C LYS A 297 -41.52 -21.22 0.15
#